data_AF-A0A0L0D025-F1
#
_entry.id   AF-A0A0L0D025-F1
#
_cell.length_a   1.000
_cell.length_b   1.000
_cell.length_c   1.000
_cell.angle_alpha   90.00
_cell.angle_beta   90.00
_cell.angle_gamma   90.00
#
_symmetry.space_group_name_H-M   'P 1'
#
loop_
_entity.id
_entity.type
_entity.pdbx_description
1 polymer ?
#
loop_
_entity_poly.entity_id
_entity_poly.type
_entity_poly.pdbx_seq_one_letter_code
_entity_poly.pdbx_strand_id
1 'polypeptide(L)'
;MKISFFFFNSIVQKKNIQTNITNELYILINKHDQYKQKWINTFPFYIIYQNDHFKLYLKHLKDNKQLILYIHLKNDTFILNNFNLYTSFNLINYNILDKYNPDYTNFNDDVENYFYKYNNITIQKMDDYNHPINNKNVIQIKNITRSIFISIKYDTYISDIKFCYDYFFNTQNVQNKGLLIIPYVKMDPLHLSTEDFKRVNSKNVMLRNMNYEITTEKNSNIYKLLFNYFLFLSQYLNISFFNMNNIFVNLKNEVQMNELRIIFCICESTKKSMSTLEDNIVLLLNVKPQKKEESNISYNYNIYIKMKILNNSQDDSNKLLDYFEFYIKQLFLQKIINIDFSF
;
A
#
# COMPACT_ATOMS: atom_id res chain seq x y z
N MET A 1 4.87 -40.31 3.24
CA MET A 1 3.51 -40.20 2.68
C MET A 1 3.64 -40.06 1.17
N LYS A 2 3.27 -41.10 0.41
CA LYS A 2 3.43 -41.17 -1.06
C LYS A 2 2.32 -40.35 -1.73
N ILE A 3 2.68 -39.45 -2.64
CA ILE A 3 1.75 -38.76 -3.54
C ILE A 3 1.73 -39.57 -4.84
N SER A 4 0.63 -40.25 -5.09
CA SER A 4 0.36 -40.96 -6.34
C SER A 4 -0.17 -39.98 -7.39
N PHE A 5 0.55 -39.84 -8.50
CA PHE A 5 0.07 -39.19 -9.72
C PHE A 5 -0.70 -40.21 -10.56
N PHE A 6 -1.98 -39.93 -10.85
CA PHE A 6 -2.73 -40.62 -11.90
C PHE A 6 -2.80 -39.72 -13.14
N PHE A 7 -2.30 -40.23 -14.28
CA PHE A 7 -2.61 -39.73 -15.62
C PHE A 7 -2.89 -40.95 -16.50
N PHE A 8 -4.05 -40.99 -17.17
CA PHE A 8 -4.15 -40.97 -18.64
C PHE A 8 -5.62 -40.98 -19.10
N ASN A 9 -6.08 -39.83 -19.61
CA ASN A 9 -6.85 -39.65 -20.84
C ASN A 9 -7.21 -38.16 -20.98
N SER A 10 -7.20 -37.65 -22.23
CA SER A 10 -7.54 -36.27 -22.66
C SER A 10 -6.44 -35.19 -22.67
N ILE A 11 -5.33 -35.42 -23.41
CA ILE A 11 -4.28 -34.40 -23.62
C ILE A 11 -4.81 -33.16 -24.37
N VAL A 12 -5.78 -33.32 -25.27
CA VAL A 12 -6.37 -32.20 -26.03
C VAL A 12 -7.38 -31.41 -25.19
N GLN A 13 -8.24 -32.07 -24.41
CA GLN A 13 -9.16 -31.37 -23.50
C GLN A 13 -8.41 -30.69 -22.34
N LYS A 14 -7.38 -31.32 -21.74
CA LYS A 14 -6.56 -30.67 -20.70
C LYS A 14 -5.83 -29.45 -21.22
N LYS A 15 -5.27 -29.50 -22.44
CA LYS A 15 -4.66 -28.32 -23.08
C LYS A 15 -5.69 -27.21 -23.29
N ASN A 16 -6.86 -27.52 -23.87
CA ASN A 16 -7.92 -26.55 -24.13
C ASN A 16 -8.46 -25.90 -22.84
N ILE A 17 -8.70 -26.70 -21.79
CA ILE A 17 -9.15 -26.21 -20.48
C ILE A 17 -8.09 -25.29 -19.85
N GLN A 18 -6.80 -25.67 -19.94
CA GLN A 18 -5.71 -24.89 -19.36
C GLN A 18 -5.47 -23.57 -20.12
N THR A 19 -5.59 -23.57 -21.46
CA THR A 19 -5.60 -22.32 -22.25
C THR A 19 -6.81 -21.46 -21.94
N ASN A 20 -8.00 -22.04 -21.74
CA ASN A 20 -9.20 -21.27 -21.44
C ASN A 20 -9.11 -20.59 -20.06
N ILE A 21 -8.64 -21.31 -19.04
CA ILE A 21 -8.40 -20.75 -17.70
C ILE A 21 -7.34 -19.64 -17.74
N THR A 22 -6.30 -19.80 -18.56
CA THR A 22 -5.24 -18.78 -18.70
C THR A 22 -5.77 -17.52 -19.39
N ASN A 23 -6.63 -17.68 -20.40
CA ASN A 23 -7.29 -16.55 -21.08
C ASN A 23 -8.21 -15.78 -20.13
N GLU A 24 -9.02 -16.48 -19.32
CA GLU A 24 -9.88 -15.84 -18.33
C GLU A 24 -9.08 -15.08 -17.27
N LEU A 25 -7.99 -15.64 -16.78
CA LEU A 25 -7.10 -14.94 -15.85
C LEU A 25 -6.49 -13.69 -16.49
N TYR A 26 -6.09 -13.77 -17.76
CA TYR A 26 -5.59 -12.61 -18.49
C TYR A 26 -6.65 -11.51 -18.65
N ILE A 27 -7.90 -11.88 -18.94
CA ILE A 27 -9.04 -10.95 -18.98
C ILE A 27 -9.24 -10.29 -17.60
N LEU A 28 -9.17 -11.07 -16.52
CA LEU A 28 -9.29 -10.57 -15.15
C LEU A 28 -8.19 -9.57 -14.81
N ILE A 29 -6.94 -9.88 -15.16
CA ILE A 29 -5.78 -8.99 -14.97
C ILE A 29 -6.02 -7.65 -15.69
N ASN A 30 -6.41 -7.69 -16.97
CA ASN A 30 -6.66 -6.46 -17.74
C ASN A 30 -7.84 -5.64 -17.18
N LYS A 31 -8.89 -6.31 -16.69
CA LYS A 31 -10.02 -5.65 -16.01
C LYS A 31 -9.55 -4.93 -14.75
N HIS A 32 -8.63 -5.53 -13.99
CA HIS A 32 -8.03 -4.90 -12.82
C HIS A 32 -7.13 -3.71 -13.15
N ASP A 33 -6.46 -3.68 -14.30
CA ASP A 33 -5.71 -2.50 -14.72
C ASP A 33 -6.64 -1.29 -14.97
N GLN A 34 -7.82 -1.52 -15.53
CA GLN A 34 -8.85 -0.48 -15.66
C GLN A 34 -9.36 -0.02 -14.29
N TYR A 35 -9.58 -0.96 -13.36
CA TYR A 35 -9.97 -0.63 -11.98
C TYR A 35 -8.90 0.15 -11.23
N LYS A 36 -7.63 -0.18 -11.42
CA LYS A 36 -6.49 0.56 -10.89
C LYS A 36 -6.52 2.00 -11.36
N GLN A 37 -6.71 2.24 -12.66
CA GLN A 37 -6.80 3.61 -13.18
C GLN A 37 -8.00 4.35 -12.60
N LYS A 38 -9.17 3.69 -12.57
CA LYS A 38 -10.38 4.27 -11.95
C LYS A 38 -10.14 4.60 -10.47
N TRP A 39 -9.50 3.72 -9.71
CA TRP A 39 -9.21 3.92 -8.28
C TRP A 39 -8.23 5.07 -8.04
N ILE A 40 -7.12 5.13 -8.79
CA ILE A 40 -6.16 6.25 -8.74
C ILE A 40 -6.86 7.60 -9.02
N ASN A 41 -7.83 7.59 -9.93
CA ASN A 41 -8.61 8.78 -10.28
C ASN A 41 -9.73 9.08 -9.28
N THR A 42 -10.31 8.05 -8.64
CA THR A 42 -11.44 8.19 -7.71
C THR A 42 -10.97 8.57 -6.31
N PHE A 43 -9.90 7.96 -5.78
CA PHE A 43 -9.41 8.24 -4.42
C PHE A 43 -7.97 8.78 -4.48
N PRO A 44 -7.79 10.02 -4.95
CA PRO A 44 -6.46 10.59 -5.17
C PRO A 44 -5.68 10.82 -3.87
N PHE A 45 -6.35 10.98 -2.71
CA PHE A 45 -5.70 11.39 -1.47
C PHE A 45 -5.96 10.45 -0.30
N TYR A 46 -4.88 10.01 0.34
CA TYR A 46 -4.90 9.22 1.58
C TYR A 46 -4.65 10.13 2.77
N ILE A 47 -5.45 10.05 3.82
CA ILE A 47 -5.14 10.71 5.09
C ILE A 47 -3.88 10.07 5.69
N ILE A 48 -2.90 10.89 6.05
CA ILE A 48 -1.62 10.46 6.65
C ILE A 48 -1.43 11.01 8.07
N TYR A 49 -2.15 12.08 8.41
CA TYR A 49 -2.09 12.68 9.74
C TYR A 49 -3.33 13.52 10.04
N GLN A 50 -3.68 13.63 11.32
CA GLN A 50 -4.73 14.50 11.81
C GLN A 50 -4.38 14.97 13.22
N ASN A 51 -4.53 16.26 13.49
CA ASN A 51 -4.56 16.82 14.84
C ASN A 51 -5.85 17.62 15.06
N ASP A 52 -5.92 18.40 16.13
CA ASP A 52 -7.10 19.20 16.46
C ASP A 52 -7.37 20.34 15.46
N HIS A 53 -6.35 20.74 14.70
CA HIS A 53 -6.37 21.94 13.85
C HIS A 53 -6.56 21.60 12.36
N PHE A 54 -5.91 20.54 11.87
CA PHE A 54 -5.95 20.16 10.46
C PHE A 54 -5.85 18.65 10.25
N LYS A 55 -6.23 18.22 9.05
CA LYS A 55 -5.95 16.90 8.49
C LYS A 55 -4.93 17.05 7.35
N LEU A 56 -4.01 16.12 7.24
CA LEU A 56 -3.02 16.06 6.18
C LEU A 56 -3.31 14.84 5.31
N TYR A 57 -3.46 15.08 4.01
CA TYR A 57 -3.62 14.03 3.02
C TYR A 57 -2.49 14.04 2.02
N LEU A 58 -2.32 12.89 1.35
CA LEU A 58 -1.25 12.60 0.44
C LEU A 58 -1.76 11.98 -0.86
N LYS A 59 -1.27 12.49 -1.99
CA LYS A 59 -1.21 11.79 -3.27
C LYS A 59 0.23 11.60 -3.71
N HIS A 60 0.60 10.37 -4.08
CA HIS A 60 1.91 10.11 -4.68
C HIS A 60 1.82 9.85 -6.17
N LEU A 61 2.42 10.74 -6.98
CA LEU A 61 2.56 10.60 -8.42
C LEU A 61 3.97 10.07 -8.74
N LYS A 62 4.14 8.75 -8.63
CA LYS A 62 5.43 8.05 -8.74
C LYS A 62 6.17 8.39 -10.04
N ASP A 63 5.48 8.33 -11.17
CA ASP A 63 6.06 8.56 -12.50
C ASP A 63 6.60 9.98 -12.68
N ASN A 64 6.01 10.94 -11.97
CA ASN A 64 6.34 12.35 -12.05
C ASN A 64 7.31 12.80 -10.95
N LYS A 65 7.81 11.89 -10.09
CA LYS A 65 8.56 12.22 -8.86
C LYS A 65 7.93 13.38 -8.10
N GLN A 66 6.62 13.29 -7.93
CA GLN A 66 5.81 14.39 -7.41
C GLN A 66 4.88 13.88 -6.32
N LEU A 67 4.79 14.67 -5.27
CA LEU A 67 3.95 14.42 -4.12
C LEU A 67 3.00 15.60 -3.96
N ILE A 68 1.71 15.33 -3.83
CA ILE A 68 0.73 16.37 -3.55
C ILE A 68 0.25 16.17 -2.12
N LEU A 69 0.48 17.18 -1.28
CA LEU A 69 -0.12 17.25 0.04
C LEU A 69 -1.37 18.10 -0.01
N TYR A 70 -2.38 17.68 0.74
CA TYR A 70 -3.54 18.52 1.04
C TYR A 70 -3.59 18.79 2.53
N ILE A 71 -3.47 20.06 2.91
CA ILE A 71 -3.67 20.52 4.27
C ILE A 71 -5.12 20.98 4.36
N HIS A 72 -5.95 20.19 5.03
CA HIS A 72 -7.34 20.51 5.29
C HIS A 72 -7.48 21.13 6.67
N LEU A 73 -7.79 22.42 6.75
CA LEU A 73 -8.12 23.06 8.01
C LEU A 73 -9.48 22.55 8.49
N LYS A 74 -9.58 22.16 9.76
CA LYS A 74 -10.85 21.68 10.33
C LYS A 74 -11.85 22.80 10.61
N ASN A 75 -11.38 24.04 10.65
CA ASN A 75 -12.19 25.23 10.89
C ASN A 75 -11.62 26.38 10.05
N ASP A 76 -12.49 26.99 9.25
CA ASP A 76 -12.15 28.02 8.28
C ASP A 76 -11.72 29.35 8.91
N THR A 77 -11.92 29.50 10.23
CA THR A 77 -11.44 30.67 11.00
C THR A 77 -10.02 30.49 11.51
N PHE A 78 -9.43 29.29 11.40
CA PHE A 78 -8.06 29.04 11.84
C PHE A 78 -7.02 29.54 10.84
N ILE A 79 -5.93 30.10 11.39
CA ILE A 79 -4.77 30.52 10.62
C ILE A 79 -3.56 29.78 11.18
N LEU A 80 -2.90 29.00 10.33
CA LEU A 80 -1.57 28.44 10.64
C LEU A 80 -0.52 29.45 10.19
N ASN A 81 0.17 30.07 11.14
CA ASN A 81 1.24 31.04 10.86
C ASN A 81 2.60 30.34 10.84
N ASN A 82 3.47 30.75 9.92
CA ASN A 82 4.80 30.18 9.67
C ASN A 82 4.81 28.64 9.66
N PHE A 83 3.93 28.04 8.85
CA PHE A 83 3.91 26.59 8.70
C PHE A 83 5.17 26.14 7.94
N ASN A 84 6.04 25.42 8.64
CA ASN A 84 7.25 24.83 8.10
C ASN A 84 7.07 23.32 8.01
N LEU A 85 7.28 22.77 6.82
CA LEU A 85 7.29 21.33 6.58
C LEU A 85 8.71 20.90 6.21
N TYR A 86 9.32 20.09 7.05
CA TYR A 86 10.65 19.52 6.86
C TYR A 86 10.51 18.15 6.24
N THR A 87 11.37 17.83 5.29
CA THR A 87 11.31 16.56 4.57
C THR A 87 12.65 15.82 4.64
N SER A 88 12.62 14.48 4.61
CA SER A 88 13.85 13.66 4.52
C SER A 88 14.48 13.63 3.14
N PHE A 89 13.82 14.20 2.14
CA PHE A 89 14.22 14.09 0.75
C PHE A 89 14.67 15.42 0.18
N ASN A 90 15.50 15.33 -0.86
CA ASN A 90 15.97 16.49 -1.58
C ASN A 90 14.82 17.12 -2.38
N LEU A 91 14.41 18.30 -1.95
CA LEU A 91 13.35 19.09 -2.56
C LEU A 91 13.91 19.85 -3.76
N ILE A 92 13.34 19.63 -4.95
CA ILE A 92 13.66 20.40 -6.16
C ILE A 92 12.92 21.74 -6.12
N ASN A 93 11.60 21.66 -6.00
CA ASN A 93 10.72 22.81 -5.89
C ASN A 93 9.38 22.40 -5.26
N TYR A 94 8.62 23.39 -4.82
CA TYR A 94 7.23 23.21 -4.43
C TYR A 94 6.39 24.36 -4.98
N ASN A 95 5.13 24.06 -5.27
CA ASN A 95 4.13 25.04 -5.66
C ASN A 95 2.92 24.89 -4.76
N ILE A 96 2.43 26.01 -4.24
CA ILE A 96 1.11 26.06 -3.61
C ILE A 96 0.09 26.15 -4.74
N LEU A 97 -0.74 25.11 -4.87
CA LEU A 97 -1.80 25.08 -5.85
C LEU A 97 -2.98 25.85 -5.24
N ASP A 98 -2.95 27.17 -5.37
CA ASP A 98 -4.07 28.03 -4.97
C ASP A 98 -5.26 27.76 -5.89
N LYS A 99 -6.21 26.98 -5.38
CA LYS A 99 -7.66 26.98 -5.65
C LYS A 99 -8.23 25.61 -5.31
N TYR A 100 -9.48 25.61 -4.87
CA TYR A 100 -10.36 24.46 -4.88
C TYR A 100 -10.35 23.89 -6.31
N ASN A 101 -9.47 22.92 -6.59
CA ASN A 101 -9.49 22.22 -7.86
C ASN A 101 -10.46 21.04 -7.67
N PRO A 102 -11.62 21.04 -8.34
CA PRO A 102 -12.58 19.94 -8.24
C PRO A 102 -11.98 18.57 -8.60
N ASP A 103 -10.89 18.54 -9.38
CA ASP A 103 -10.15 17.29 -9.67
C ASP A 103 -9.52 16.65 -8.41
N TYR A 104 -9.41 17.41 -7.32
CA TYR A 104 -8.78 16.98 -6.07
C TYR A 104 -9.75 16.91 -4.88
N THR A 105 -11.06 17.04 -5.09
CA THR A 105 -12.05 17.10 -3.98
C THR A 105 -12.50 15.74 -3.45
N ASN A 106 -12.04 14.63 -4.04
CA ASN A 106 -12.41 13.31 -3.56
C ASN A 106 -11.45 12.83 -2.47
N PHE A 107 -11.83 13.10 -1.22
CA PHE A 107 -11.09 12.71 -0.02
C PHE A 107 -11.73 11.48 0.61
N ASN A 108 -10.91 10.51 0.99
CA ASN A 108 -11.39 9.38 1.78
C ASN A 108 -11.29 9.71 3.27
N ASP A 109 -12.42 10.10 3.86
CA ASP A 109 -12.54 10.58 5.24
C ASP A 109 -13.27 9.59 6.17
N ASP A 110 -13.73 8.45 5.64
CA ASP A 110 -14.59 7.44 6.31
C ASP A 110 -13.89 6.62 7.41
N VAL A 111 -12.75 7.09 7.93
CA VAL A 111 -11.94 6.32 8.86
C VAL A 111 -12.10 6.89 10.28
N GLU A 112 -12.72 6.12 11.18
CA GLU A 112 -12.37 6.13 12.61
C GLU A 112 -10.90 5.69 12.76
N ASN A 113 -9.99 6.57 12.35
CA ASN A 113 -8.71 6.89 12.94
C ASN A 113 -7.84 5.75 13.54
N TYR A 114 -7.57 4.68 12.79
CA TYR A 114 -6.51 3.73 13.14
C TYR A 114 -5.09 4.21 12.78
N PHE A 115 -4.95 5.34 12.08
CA PHE A 115 -3.66 5.96 11.72
C PHE A 115 -2.91 6.50 12.94
N TYR A 116 -3.64 6.85 14.01
CA TYR A 116 -3.03 7.27 15.28
C TYR A 116 -2.05 6.24 15.83
N LYS A 117 -2.22 4.94 15.56
CA LYS A 117 -1.29 3.92 16.06
C LYS A 117 0.11 4.04 15.46
N TYR A 118 0.24 4.34 14.17
CA TYR A 118 1.54 4.42 13.50
C TYR A 118 2.35 5.64 13.95
N ASN A 119 1.70 6.81 14.02
CA ASN A 119 2.35 8.06 14.43
C ASN A 119 2.44 8.23 15.97
N ASN A 120 1.67 7.47 16.77
CA ASN A 120 1.82 7.45 18.24
C ASN A 120 2.88 6.43 18.72
N ILE A 121 3.23 5.41 17.93
CA ILE A 121 4.19 4.36 18.35
C ILE A 121 5.65 4.77 18.14
N THR A 122 5.94 5.77 17.31
CA THR A 122 7.31 6.29 17.14
C THR A 122 7.39 7.78 17.42
N ILE A 123 7.39 8.15 18.70
CA ILE A 123 8.24 9.27 19.15
C ILE A 123 9.68 8.75 19.15
N GLN A 124 10.17 8.33 17.99
CA GLN A 124 11.59 8.46 17.76
C GLN A 124 11.78 9.95 17.60
N LYS A 125 12.47 10.58 18.55
CA LYS A 125 13.16 11.82 18.21
C LYS A 125 13.89 11.51 16.91
N MET A 126 13.84 12.38 15.91
CA MET A 126 14.94 12.38 14.95
C MET A 126 16.19 12.53 15.82
N ASP A 127 16.89 11.43 16.09
CA ASP A 127 18.20 11.46 16.73
C ASP A 127 18.96 12.56 16.03
N ASP A 128 19.49 13.51 16.81
CA ASP A 128 20.10 14.75 16.35
C ASP A 128 20.73 14.57 14.97
N TYR A 129 19.94 14.81 13.93
CA TYR A 129 20.37 14.78 12.54
C TYR A 129 21.13 16.09 12.41
N ASN A 130 22.32 16.14 13.01
CA ASN A 130 23.35 17.16 12.84
C ASN A 130 23.93 17.08 11.42
N HIS A 131 23.08 16.86 10.42
CA HIS A 131 23.34 17.40 9.11
C HIS A 131 22.97 18.88 9.19
N PRO A 132 23.85 19.80 8.79
CA PRO A 132 23.50 21.21 8.71
C PRO A 132 22.19 21.28 7.93
N ILE A 133 21.18 21.93 8.51
CA ILE A 133 19.90 22.21 7.85
C ILE A 133 20.26 23.01 6.60
N ASN A 134 20.49 22.30 5.51
CA ASN A 134 20.58 22.91 4.21
C ASN A 134 19.15 23.37 3.95
N ASN A 135 18.93 24.69 3.84
CA ASN A 135 17.64 25.33 3.54
C ASN A 135 16.91 24.77 2.29
N LYS A 136 17.50 23.79 1.60
CA LYS A 136 16.95 23.11 0.43
C LYS A 136 15.77 22.18 0.76
N ASN A 137 15.66 21.60 1.96
CA ASN A 137 14.66 20.54 2.26
C ASN A 137 13.48 21.01 3.15
N VAL A 138 13.19 22.31 3.12
CA VAL A 138 12.11 22.91 3.91
C VAL A 138 11.11 23.59 2.99
N ILE A 139 9.84 23.33 3.22
CA ILE A 139 8.72 24.02 2.57
C ILE A 139 8.17 25.01 3.58
N GLN A 140 8.32 26.30 3.29
CA GLN A 140 7.89 27.37 4.19
C GLN A 140 6.64 28.05 3.63
N ILE A 141 5.60 28.12 4.45
CA ILE A 141 4.34 28.77 4.10
C ILE A 141 3.99 29.76 5.20
N LYS A 142 3.98 31.06 4.85
CA LYS A 142 3.79 32.14 5.82
C LYS A 142 2.46 32.02 6.55
N ASN A 143 1.35 31.97 5.81
CA ASN A 143 0.02 31.88 6.41
C ASN A 143 -0.82 30.87 5.61
N ILE A 144 -1.44 29.93 6.32
CA ILE A 144 -2.47 29.05 5.77
C ILE A 144 -3.79 29.46 6.42
N THR A 145 -4.58 30.27 5.70
CA THR A 145 -5.87 30.81 6.13
C THR A 145 -7.07 30.02 5.58
N ARG A 146 -6.80 29.05 4.69
CA ARG A 146 -7.77 28.13 4.08
C ARG A 146 -7.06 26.83 3.75
N SER A 147 -7.81 25.77 3.51
CA SER A 147 -7.25 24.50 3.06
C SER A 147 -6.49 24.67 1.74
N ILE A 148 -5.30 24.08 1.64
CA ILE A 148 -4.40 24.25 0.49
C ILE A 148 -3.83 22.92 -0.01
N PHE A 149 -3.52 22.89 -1.30
CA PHE A 149 -2.71 21.84 -1.90
C PHE A 149 -1.27 22.33 -2.09
N ILE A 150 -0.31 21.47 -1.77
CA ILE A 150 1.11 21.70 -1.98
C ILE A 150 1.62 20.61 -2.93
N SER A 151 2.03 21.01 -4.12
CA SER A 151 2.72 20.13 -5.05
C SER A 151 4.21 20.20 -4.81
N ILE A 152 4.84 19.06 -4.54
CA ILE A 152 6.25 18.93 -4.15
C ILE A 152 6.96 18.06 -5.18
N LYS A 153 8.04 18.56 -5.79
CA LYS A 153 8.93 17.81 -6.69
C LYS A 153 10.23 17.48 -5.99
N TYR A 154 10.73 16.26 -6.21
CA TYR A 154 11.97 15.77 -5.58
C TYR A 154 12.87 15.04 -6.60
N ASP A 155 14.18 15.01 -6.34
CA ASP A 155 15.20 14.52 -7.30
C ASP A 155 15.58 13.04 -7.10
N THR A 156 15.69 12.59 -5.85
CA THR A 156 16.29 11.31 -5.46
C THR A 156 15.29 10.18 -5.31
N TYR A 157 15.82 8.97 -5.27
CA TYR A 157 15.08 7.78 -4.85
C TYR A 157 14.94 7.81 -3.34
N ILE A 158 13.70 7.91 -2.87
CA ILE A 158 13.38 7.98 -1.45
C ILE A 158 12.86 6.61 -1.03
N SER A 159 13.39 6.03 0.04
CA SER A 159 12.88 4.77 0.61
C SER A 159 11.74 4.99 1.61
N ASP A 160 11.67 6.19 2.20
CA ASP A 160 10.65 6.61 3.16
C ASP A 160 10.48 8.12 3.05
N ILE A 161 9.25 8.58 2.83
CA ILE A 161 8.96 10.00 2.82
C ILE A 161 8.63 10.39 4.26
N LYS A 162 9.58 11.06 4.90
CA LYS A 162 9.45 11.49 6.28
C LYS A 162 9.15 12.98 6.32
N PHE A 163 8.15 13.35 7.11
CA PHE A 163 7.81 14.74 7.37
C PHE A 163 7.88 15.06 8.86
N CYS A 164 8.36 16.25 9.17
CA CYS A 164 8.12 16.93 10.45
C CYS A 164 7.52 18.30 10.14
N TYR A 165 6.79 18.90 11.08
CA TYR A 165 6.29 20.25 10.88
C TYR A 165 6.28 21.07 12.17
N ASP A 166 6.34 22.38 11.99
CA ASP A 166 6.02 23.36 13.03
C ASP A 166 5.14 24.47 12.46
N TYR A 167 4.32 25.07 13.32
CA TYR A 167 3.54 26.26 13.02
C TYR A 167 3.20 27.01 14.30
N PHE A 168 2.91 28.30 14.15
CA PHE A 168 2.31 29.12 15.18
C PHE A 168 0.78 29.11 15.05
N PHE A 169 0.13 28.85 16.17
CA PHE A 169 -1.30 29.03 16.35
C PHE A 169 -1.53 30.07 17.43
N ASN A 170 -2.10 31.23 17.06
CA ASN A 170 -2.17 32.41 17.92
C ASN A 170 -0.78 32.77 18.50
N THR A 171 -0.55 32.51 19.78
CA THR A 171 0.73 32.73 20.49
C THR A 171 1.49 31.44 20.80
N GLN A 172 0.92 30.28 20.48
CA GLN A 172 1.50 28.98 20.78
C GLN A 172 2.27 28.45 19.58
N ASN A 173 3.51 28.02 19.82
CA ASN A 173 4.27 27.26 18.85
C ASN A 173 3.88 25.78 18.98
N VAL A 174 3.23 25.24 17.95
CA VAL A 174 2.87 23.83 17.86
C VAL A 174 3.88 23.14 16.96
N GLN A 175 4.56 22.14 17.51
CA GLN A 175 5.53 21.35 16.78
C GLN A 175 5.14 19.89 16.81
N ASN A 176 5.13 19.26 15.64
CA ASN A 176 5.21 17.81 15.58
C ASN A 176 6.68 17.43 15.42
N LYS A 177 7.30 17.10 16.56
CA LYS A 177 8.65 16.53 16.63
C LYS A 177 8.67 15.03 16.33
N GLY A 178 7.50 14.41 16.19
CA GLY A 178 7.36 13.03 15.75
C GLY A 178 7.50 12.94 14.24
N LEU A 179 8.04 11.81 13.79
CA LEU A 179 8.29 11.56 12.38
C LEU A 179 6.99 11.08 11.73
N LEU A 180 6.40 11.88 10.84
CA LEU A 180 5.34 11.40 9.96
C LEU A 180 5.98 10.56 8.87
N ILE A 181 5.86 9.24 8.96
CA ILE A 181 6.43 8.30 7.99
C ILE A 181 5.36 7.91 7.00
N ILE A 182 5.60 8.23 5.74
CA ILE A 182 4.86 7.67 4.61
C ILE A 182 5.76 6.59 4.02
N PRO A 183 5.43 5.31 4.22
CA PRO A 183 6.24 4.25 3.68
C PRO A 183 6.16 4.32 2.16
N TYR A 184 7.31 4.50 1.50
CA TYR A 184 7.41 4.51 0.05
C TYR A 184 8.65 3.75 -0.40
N VAL A 185 8.47 2.52 -0.84
CA VAL A 185 9.59 1.72 -1.35
C VAL A 185 9.48 1.62 -2.87
N LYS A 186 10.52 2.07 -3.59
CA LYS A 186 10.61 1.90 -5.04
C LYS A 186 11.03 0.46 -5.38
N MET A 187 10.03 -0.37 -5.63
CA MET A 187 10.20 -1.76 -6.03
C MET A 187 10.04 -1.91 -7.54
N ASP A 188 10.81 -2.83 -8.10
CA ASP A 188 10.57 -3.37 -9.44
C ASP A 188 10.01 -4.80 -9.30
N PRO A 189 9.07 -5.20 -10.18
CA PRO A 189 8.53 -6.55 -10.16
C PRO A 189 9.63 -7.55 -10.52
N LEU A 190 9.68 -8.65 -9.78
CA LEU A 190 10.65 -9.71 -10.03
C LEU A 190 9.93 -11.04 -10.29
N HIS A 191 10.09 -11.59 -11.49
CA HIS A 191 9.59 -12.92 -11.80
C HIS A 191 10.63 -13.97 -11.40
N LEU A 192 10.32 -14.78 -10.39
CA LEU A 192 11.16 -15.90 -9.98
C LEU A 192 10.70 -17.19 -10.68
N SER A 193 11.65 -18.07 -10.98
CA SER A 193 11.33 -19.47 -11.26
C SER A 193 11.03 -20.23 -9.95
N THR A 194 10.46 -21.43 -10.05
CA THR A 194 10.26 -22.30 -8.87
C THR A 194 11.60 -22.73 -8.25
N GLU A 195 12.66 -22.84 -9.04
CA GLU A 195 13.99 -23.19 -8.56
C GLU A 195 14.62 -22.03 -7.79
N ASP A 196 14.49 -20.80 -8.31
CA ASP A 196 14.97 -19.60 -7.64
C ASP A 196 14.25 -19.40 -6.31
N PHE A 197 12.93 -19.60 -6.28
CA PHE A 197 12.14 -19.49 -5.07
C PHE A 197 12.63 -20.43 -3.95
N LYS A 198 13.01 -21.67 -4.29
CA LYS A 198 13.55 -22.64 -3.30
C LYS A 198 14.84 -22.14 -2.64
N ARG A 199 15.68 -21.39 -3.38
CA ARG A 199 16.94 -20.84 -2.87
C ARG A 199 16.72 -19.69 -1.87
N VAL A 200 15.63 -18.91 -2.03
CA VAL A 200 15.28 -17.79 -1.14
C VAL A 200 14.94 -18.24 0.29
N ASN A 201 14.59 -19.51 0.51
CA ASN A 201 14.32 -20.04 1.86
C ASN A 201 15.51 -19.97 2.82
N SER A 202 16.72 -19.73 2.33
CA SER A 202 17.93 -19.58 3.14
C SER A 202 18.11 -18.18 3.76
N LYS A 203 17.29 -17.19 3.39
CA LYS A 203 17.41 -15.80 3.86
C LYS A 203 16.82 -15.59 5.26
N ASN A 204 17.20 -14.48 5.90
CA ASN A 204 16.60 -14.05 7.17
C ASN A 204 15.09 -13.83 7.03
N VAL A 205 14.38 -13.99 8.14
CA VAL A 205 12.91 -13.98 8.20
C VAL A 205 12.45 -12.86 9.12
N MET A 206 11.61 -11.96 8.60
CA MET A 206 10.86 -11.00 9.41
C MET A 206 9.35 -11.24 9.30
N LEU A 207 8.64 -11.05 10.40
CA LEU A 207 7.24 -11.46 10.55
C LEU A 207 6.40 -10.31 11.12
N ARG A 208 5.17 -10.18 10.62
CA ARG A 208 4.16 -9.30 11.20
C ARG A 208 2.76 -9.88 11.04
N ASN A 209 1.94 -9.71 12.06
CA ASN A 209 0.53 -10.14 12.03
C ASN A 209 -0.39 -8.93 12.05
N MET A 210 -1.50 -9.02 11.33
CA MET A 210 -2.53 -7.98 11.28
C MET A 210 -3.92 -8.60 11.36
N ASN A 211 -4.87 -7.83 11.87
CA ASN A 211 -6.29 -8.16 11.92
C ASN A 211 -7.10 -6.98 11.40
N TYR A 212 -8.08 -7.26 10.53
CA TYR A 212 -9.01 -6.25 10.03
C TYR A 212 -10.41 -6.81 9.94
N GLU A 213 -11.38 -5.94 10.19
CA GLU A 213 -12.78 -6.26 9.93
C GLU A 213 -13.15 -5.79 8.53
N ILE A 214 -13.77 -6.70 7.75
CA ILE A 214 -14.36 -6.36 6.46
C ILE A 214 -15.81 -6.81 6.41
N THR A 215 -16.64 -6.00 5.77
CA THR A 215 -18.04 -6.32 5.47
C THR A 215 -18.16 -6.66 4.00
N THR A 216 -18.91 -7.72 3.72
CA THR A 216 -19.13 -8.24 2.37
C THR A 216 -20.61 -8.45 2.13
N GLU A 217 -21.04 -8.41 0.87
CA GLU A 217 -22.41 -8.75 0.51
C GLU A 217 -22.71 -10.21 0.83
N LYS A 218 -23.98 -10.50 1.17
CA LYS A 218 -24.43 -11.86 1.42
C LYS A 218 -24.19 -12.74 0.20
N ASN A 219 -23.74 -13.97 0.42
CA ASN A 219 -23.35 -14.97 -0.59
C ASN A 219 -22.09 -14.65 -1.41
N SER A 220 -21.35 -13.58 -1.11
CA SER A 220 -20.05 -13.34 -1.74
C SER A 220 -19.01 -14.37 -1.26
N ASN A 221 -18.23 -14.93 -2.19
CA ASN A 221 -17.12 -15.81 -1.83
C ASN A 221 -15.94 -14.98 -1.29
N ILE A 222 -15.74 -15.03 0.02
CA ILE A 222 -14.71 -14.27 0.74
C ILE A 222 -13.30 -14.50 0.19
N TYR A 223 -12.97 -15.71 -0.26
CA TYR A 223 -11.64 -16.00 -0.81
C TYR A 223 -11.46 -15.42 -2.21
N LYS A 224 -12.51 -15.42 -3.05
CA LYS A 224 -12.50 -14.70 -4.33
C LYS A 224 -12.35 -13.20 -4.11
N LEU A 225 -13.07 -12.62 -3.15
CA LEU A 225 -12.94 -11.21 -2.79
C LEU A 225 -11.49 -10.86 -2.40
N LEU A 226 -10.93 -11.60 -1.44
CA LEU A 226 -9.56 -11.38 -0.96
C LEU A 226 -8.54 -11.56 -2.09
N PHE A 227 -8.67 -12.58 -2.94
CA PHE A 227 -7.80 -12.76 -4.09
C PHE A 227 -7.78 -11.53 -5.02
N ASN A 228 -8.95 -10.97 -5.34
CA ASN A 228 -9.06 -9.78 -6.18
C ASN A 228 -8.44 -8.54 -5.51
N TYR A 229 -8.59 -8.39 -4.20
CA TYR A 229 -7.89 -7.35 -3.44
C TYR A 229 -6.37 -7.48 -3.60
N PHE A 230 -5.80 -8.67 -3.44
CA PHE A 230 -4.35 -8.84 -3.58
C PHE A 230 -3.86 -8.78 -5.04
N LEU A 231 -4.69 -9.17 -6.01
CA LEU A 231 -4.43 -8.96 -7.43
C LEU A 231 -4.34 -7.45 -7.75
N PHE A 232 -5.32 -6.69 -7.29
CA PHE A 232 -5.32 -5.24 -7.40
C PHE A 232 -4.07 -4.63 -6.76
N LEU A 233 -3.76 -5.03 -5.53
CA LEU A 233 -2.59 -4.57 -4.79
C LEU A 233 -1.30 -4.82 -5.59
N SER A 234 -1.20 -5.98 -6.25
CA SER A 234 -0.02 -6.34 -7.04
C SER A 234 0.21 -5.37 -8.21
N GLN A 235 -0.85 -5.01 -8.93
CA GLN A 235 -0.79 -4.06 -10.05
C GLN A 235 -0.58 -2.62 -9.58
N TYR A 236 -1.19 -2.24 -8.46
CA TYR A 236 -1.08 -0.90 -7.90
C TYR A 236 0.33 -0.63 -7.35
N LEU A 237 0.91 -1.60 -6.64
CA LEU A 237 2.27 -1.49 -6.11
C LEU A 237 3.35 -1.85 -7.13
N ASN A 238 2.97 -2.38 -8.30
CA ASN A 238 3.87 -2.85 -9.35
C ASN A 238 4.83 -3.96 -8.87
N ILE A 239 4.25 -5.04 -8.32
CA ILE A 239 4.97 -6.18 -7.74
C ILE A 239 4.52 -7.49 -8.40
N SER A 240 5.40 -8.50 -8.43
CA SER A 240 5.10 -9.76 -9.09
C SER A 240 4.30 -10.71 -8.17
N PHE A 241 3.14 -11.18 -8.62
CA PHE A 241 2.29 -12.13 -7.89
C PHE A 241 2.59 -13.56 -8.33
N PHE A 242 3.55 -14.21 -7.67
CA PHE A 242 4.18 -15.45 -8.10
C PHE A 242 3.21 -16.64 -8.23
N ASN A 243 2.34 -16.87 -7.23
CA ASN A 243 1.45 -18.03 -7.21
C ASN A 243 0.00 -17.72 -7.67
N MET A 244 -0.21 -16.59 -8.34
CA MET A 244 -1.52 -16.11 -8.81
C MET A 244 -2.30 -17.18 -9.59
N ASN A 245 -1.67 -17.81 -10.59
CA ASN A 245 -2.33 -18.81 -11.46
C ASN A 245 -2.88 -19.98 -10.64
N ASN A 246 -2.12 -20.48 -9.67
CA ASN A 246 -2.53 -21.62 -8.84
C ASN A 246 -3.71 -21.27 -7.94
N ILE A 247 -3.71 -20.06 -7.37
CA ILE A 247 -4.83 -19.58 -6.56
C ILE A 247 -6.08 -19.44 -7.43
N PHE A 248 -5.95 -18.81 -8.59
CA PHE A 248 -7.06 -18.60 -9.53
C PHE A 248 -7.71 -19.92 -9.95
N VAL A 249 -6.90 -20.90 -10.36
CA VAL A 249 -7.38 -22.25 -10.74
C VAL A 249 -8.14 -22.90 -9.59
N ASN A 250 -7.63 -22.83 -8.36
CA ASN A 250 -8.29 -23.44 -7.21
C ASN A 250 -9.62 -22.75 -6.87
N LEU A 251 -9.68 -21.42 -6.95
CA LEU A 251 -10.90 -20.66 -6.71
C LEU A 251 -11.96 -20.92 -7.79
N LYS A 252 -11.55 -21.02 -9.05
CA LYS A 252 -12.46 -21.35 -10.16
C LYS A 252 -13.07 -22.74 -10.02
N ASN A 253 -12.29 -23.69 -9.50
CA ASN A 253 -12.75 -25.06 -9.24
C ASN A 253 -13.45 -25.20 -7.88
N GLU A 254 -13.78 -24.09 -7.20
CA GLU A 254 -14.43 -24.05 -5.88
C GLU A 254 -13.77 -24.98 -4.84
N VAL A 255 -12.43 -25.10 -4.91
CA VAL A 255 -11.65 -25.90 -3.96
C VAL A 255 -11.78 -25.28 -2.58
N GLN A 256 -12.18 -26.08 -1.59
CA GLN A 256 -12.30 -25.61 -0.21
C GLN A 256 -10.92 -25.18 0.34
N MET A 257 -10.81 -23.91 0.75
CA MET A 257 -9.59 -23.35 1.32
C MET A 257 -9.75 -23.08 2.81
N ASN A 258 -8.73 -23.45 3.59
CA ASN A 258 -8.63 -23.09 5.01
C ASN A 258 -7.90 -21.76 5.22
N GLU A 259 -7.04 -21.40 4.27
CA GLU A 259 -6.28 -20.15 4.23
C GLU A 259 -5.92 -19.83 2.77
N LEU A 260 -5.80 -18.54 2.48
CA LEU A 260 -5.31 -18.03 1.21
C LEU A 260 -3.83 -17.68 1.36
N ARG A 261 -2.95 -18.43 0.68
CA ARG A 261 -1.51 -18.18 0.66
C ARG A 261 -1.13 -17.37 -0.57
N ILE A 262 -0.57 -16.19 -0.39
CA ILE A 262 -0.16 -15.27 -1.45
C ILE A 262 1.34 -15.05 -1.37
N ILE A 263 1.99 -15.06 -2.53
CA ILE A 263 3.44 -14.92 -2.66
C ILE A 263 3.72 -13.76 -3.61
N PHE A 264 4.35 -12.71 -3.09
CA PHE A 264 4.87 -11.61 -3.89
C PHE A 264 6.39 -11.70 -4.01
N CYS A 265 6.89 -11.37 -5.18
CA CYS A 265 8.31 -11.31 -5.51
C CYS A 265 8.67 -9.92 -6.02
N ILE A 266 9.65 -9.31 -5.37
CA ILE A 266 10.07 -7.92 -5.63
C ILE A 266 11.59 -7.82 -5.61
N CYS A 267 12.11 -6.79 -6.27
CA CYS A 267 13.51 -6.38 -6.17
C CYS A 267 13.57 -4.88 -5.86
N GLU A 268 14.58 -4.46 -5.10
CA GLU A 268 14.84 -3.04 -4.89
C GLU A 268 15.42 -2.41 -6.16
N SER A 269 14.71 -1.43 -6.72
CA SER A 269 15.07 -0.81 -8.00
C SER A 269 16.43 -0.07 -8.01
N THR A 270 17.01 0.19 -6.83
CA THR A 270 18.28 0.89 -6.64
C THR A 270 19.50 -0.03 -6.69
N LYS A 271 19.32 -1.36 -6.59
CA LYS A 271 20.40 -2.36 -6.61
C LYS A 271 20.43 -3.10 -7.95
N LYS A 272 20.73 -2.37 -9.04
CA LYS A 272 21.00 -2.99 -10.36
C LYS A 272 22.47 -3.40 -10.48
N SER A 273 22.96 -4.23 -9.55
CA SER A 273 24.23 -4.93 -9.77
C SER A 273 23.94 -6.32 -10.35
N MET A 274 24.80 -6.80 -11.25
CA MET A 274 24.59 -8.01 -12.07
C MET A 274 24.56 -9.34 -11.30
N SER A 275 24.58 -9.34 -9.96
CA SER A 275 24.38 -10.52 -9.11
C SER A 275 22.90 -10.66 -8.72
N THR A 276 22.08 -11.06 -9.68
CA THR A 276 20.59 -11.04 -9.72
C THR A 276 19.84 -11.91 -8.69
N LEU A 277 20.47 -12.39 -7.62
CA LEU A 277 19.84 -13.30 -6.64
C LEU A 277 19.87 -12.80 -5.18
N GLU A 278 20.87 -11.98 -4.84
CA GLU A 278 21.03 -11.49 -3.47
C GLU A 278 19.97 -10.44 -3.09
N ASP A 279 19.52 -9.66 -4.07
CA ASP A 279 18.55 -8.57 -3.89
C ASP A 279 17.07 -9.00 -3.99
N ASN A 280 16.83 -10.31 -4.17
CA ASN A 280 15.46 -10.84 -4.29
C ASN A 280 14.76 -10.83 -2.94
N ILE A 281 13.62 -10.17 -2.88
CA ILE A 281 12.79 -10.15 -1.67
C ILE A 281 11.50 -10.88 -1.94
N VAL A 282 11.17 -11.82 -1.06
CA VAL A 282 9.92 -12.58 -1.12
C VAL A 282 9.05 -12.20 0.06
N LEU A 283 7.84 -11.75 -0.24
CA LEU A 283 6.78 -11.52 0.74
C LEU A 283 5.77 -12.65 0.65
N LEU A 284 5.54 -13.33 1.77
CA LEU A 284 4.54 -14.38 1.94
C LEU A 284 3.42 -13.84 2.83
N LEU A 285 2.18 -13.96 2.37
CA LEU A 285 0.98 -13.60 3.11
C LEU A 285 0.13 -14.85 3.30
N ASN A 286 -0.16 -15.21 4.54
CA ASN A 286 -1.20 -16.19 4.86
C ASN A 286 -2.42 -15.44 5.38
N VAL A 287 -3.52 -15.52 4.65
CA VAL A 287 -4.74 -14.76 4.91
C VAL A 287 -5.86 -15.74 5.31
N LYS A 288 -6.43 -15.53 6.49
CA LYS A 288 -7.46 -16.39 7.06
C LYS A 288 -8.70 -15.55 7.44
N PRO A 289 -9.80 -15.67 6.71
CA PRO A 289 -11.07 -15.07 7.10
C PRO A 289 -11.75 -15.88 8.21
N GLN A 290 -12.34 -15.19 9.18
CA GLN A 290 -13.19 -15.75 10.23
C GLN A 290 -14.51 -14.99 10.26
N LYS A 291 -15.62 -15.68 10.00
CA LYS A 291 -16.96 -15.06 10.05
C LYS A 291 -17.27 -14.66 11.50
N LYS A 292 -17.60 -13.39 11.72
CA LYS A 292 -17.91 -12.83 13.03
C LYS A 292 -19.41 -12.70 13.24
N GLU A 293 -20.10 -12.05 12.30
CA GLU A 293 -21.52 -11.74 12.37
C GLU A 293 -22.19 -11.88 10.99
N GLU A 294 -23.50 -12.04 10.99
CA GLU A 294 -24.35 -12.10 9.80
C GLU A 294 -25.56 -11.19 9.99
N SER A 295 -25.85 -10.40 8.96
CA SER A 295 -27.10 -9.65 8.82
C SER A 295 -27.92 -10.21 7.64
N ASN A 296 -29.11 -9.64 7.41
CA ASN A 296 -29.94 -10.04 6.27
C ASN A 296 -29.28 -9.76 4.92
N ILE A 297 -28.39 -8.77 4.83
CA ILE A 297 -27.80 -8.28 3.58
C ILE A 297 -26.28 -8.44 3.49
N SER A 298 -25.59 -8.74 4.60
CA SER A 298 -24.12 -8.74 4.66
C SER A 298 -23.52 -9.75 5.62
N TYR A 299 -22.25 -10.07 5.38
CA TYR A 299 -21.38 -10.82 6.29
C TYR A 299 -20.25 -9.94 6.80
N ASN A 300 -20.01 -9.97 8.11
CA ASN A 300 -18.83 -9.37 8.73
C ASN A 300 -17.78 -10.45 9.00
N TYR A 301 -16.56 -10.23 8.50
CA TYR A 301 -15.42 -11.11 8.70
C TYR A 301 -14.31 -10.38 9.45
N ASN A 302 -13.66 -11.10 10.36
CA ASN A 302 -12.33 -10.74 10.84
C ASN A 302 -11.29 -11.44 9.95
N ILE A 303 -10.41 -10.68 9.33
CA ILE A 303 -9.37 -11.16 8.42
C ILE A 303 -8.04 -11.13 9.15
N TYR A 304 -7.53 -12.32 9.48
CA TYR A 304 -6.19 -12.49 10.03
C TYR A 304 -5.18 -12.59 8.89
N ILE A 305 -4.15 -11.75 8.89
CA ILE A 305 -3.06 -11.78 7.92
C ILE A 305 -1.74 -11.98 8.64
N LYS A 306 -1.01 -13.03 8.28
CA LYS A 306 0.39 -13.24 8.67
C LYS A 306 1.29 -12.92 7.50
N MET A 307 2.12 -11.90 7.66
CA MET A 307 3.10 -11.44 6.69
C MET A 307 4.49 -11.93 7.07
N LYS A 308 5.23 -12.42 6.07
CA LYS A 308 6.61 -12.90 6.23
C LYS A 308 7.47 -12.36 5.09
N ILE A 309 8.54 -11.66 5.41
CA ILE A 309 9.54 -11.23 4.42
C ILE A 309 10.78 -12.10 4.55
N LEU A 310 11.25 -12.59 3.40
CA LEU A 310 12.53 -13.26 3.22
C LEU A 310 13.50 -12.28 2.55
N ASN A 311 14.44 -11.75 3.31
CA ASN A 311 15.46 -10.81 2.85
C ASN A 311 16.69 -10.90 3.76
N ASN A 312 17.88 -10.57 3.25
CA ASN A 312 19.10 -10.56 4.06
C ASN A 312 19.18 -9.32 4.98
N SER A 313 18.56 -8.21 4.56
CA SER A 313 18.50 -6.95 5.33
C SER A 313 17.28 -6.89 6.24
N GLN A 314 17.51 -6.80 7.55
CA GLN A 314 16.46 -6.66 8.56
C GLN A 314 15.76 -5.30 8.51
N ASP A 315 16.52 -4.22 8.31
CA ASP A 315 15.96 -2.86 8.25
C ASP A 315 15.07 -2.68 7.02
N ASP A 316 15.51 -3.16 5.86
CA ASP A 316 14.71 -3.12 4.64
C ASP A 316 13.46 -4.00 4.80
N SER A 317 13.57 -5.13 5.50
CA SER A 317 12.40 -5.97 5.81
C SER A 317 11.36 -5.25 6.66
N ASN A 318 11.78 -4.50 7.68
CA ASN A 318 10.86 -3.74 8.52
C ASN A 318 10.14 -2.63 7.73
N LYS A 319 10.90 -1.86 6.92
CA LYS A 319 10.33 -0.84 6.04
C LYS A 319 9.30 -1.42 5.06
N LEU A 320 9.62 -2.56 4.47
CA LEU A 320 8.70 -3.26 3.57
C LEU A 320 7.45 -3.73 4.29
N LEU A 321 7.56 -4.28 5.51
CA LEU A 321 6.39 -4.67 6.31
C LEU A 321 5.49 -3.46 6.60
N ASP A 322 6.07 -2.30 6.93
CA ASP A 322 5.34 -1.05 7.14
C ASP A 322 4.62 -0.59 5.84
N TYR A 323 5.32 -0.67 4.70
CA TYR A 323 4.77 -0.36 3.38
C TYR A 323 3.58 -1.24 3.02
N PHE A 324 3.71 -2.56 3.15
CA PHE A 324 2.64 -3.49 2.82
C PHE A 324 1.46 -3.37 3.79
N GLU A 325 1.72 -3.19 5.08
CA GLU A 325 0.66 -2.94 6.06
C GLU A 325 -0.14 -1.68 5.70
N PHE A 326 0.53 -0.58 5.36
CA PHE A 326 -0.13 0.66 4.98
C PHE A 326 -1.09 0.46 3.80
N TYR A 327 -0.64 -0.15 2.70
CA TYR A 327 -1.50 -0.31 1.54
C TYR A 327 -2.59 -1.38 1.71
N ILE A 328 -2.35 -2.45 2.47
CA ILE A 328 -3.40 -3.42 2.82
C ILE A 328 -4.48 -2.77 3.68
N LYS A 329 -4.10 -1.91 4.64
CA LYS A 329 -5.06 -1.11 5.43
C LYS A 329 -5.93 -0.26 4.53
N GLN A 330 -5.32 0.51 3.64
CA GLN A 330 -6.07 1.36 2.70
C GLN A 330 -7.00 0.51 1.86
N LEU A 331 -6.52 -0.60 1.30
CA LEU A 331 -7.32 -1.49 0.48
C LEU A 331 -8.58 -2.02 1.18
N PHE A 332 -8.46 -2.44 2.44
CA PHE A 332 -9.58 -3.00 3.20
C PHE A 332 -10.53 -1.93 3.74
N LEU A 333 -10.02 -0.76 4.13
CA LEU A 333 -10.83 0.36 4.61
C LEU A 333 -11.60 1.03 3.47
N GLN A 334 -10.94 1.21 2.32
CA GLN A 334 -11.48 1.96 1.19
C GLN A 334 -12.44 1.15 0.32
N LYS A 335 -12.93 -0.01 0.82
CA LYS A 335 -13.86 -0.97 0.17
C LYS A 335 -13.89 -0.74 -1.33
N ILE A 336 -12.98 -1.32 -2.13
CA ILE A 336 -12.95 -0.97 -3.58
C ILE A 336 -14.35 -1.21 -4.18
N ILE A 337 -15.10 -0.12 -4.33
CA ILE A 337 -16.49 -0.15 -4.76
C ILE A 337 -16.44 -0.48 -6.25
N ASN A 338 -17.20 -1.49 -6.67
CA ASN A 338 -17.36 -1.91 -8.07
C ASN A 338 -16.24 -2.78 -8.68
N ILE A 339 -15.49 -3.57 -7.91
CA ILE A 339 -14.83 -4.74 -8.53
C ILE A 339 -15.92 -5.80 -8.72
N ASP A 340 -16.36 -5.97 -9.96
CA ASP A 340 -17.26 -7.05 -10.32
C ASP A 340 -16.45 -8.36 -10.34
N PHE A 341 -16.71 -9.18 -9.30
CA PHE A 341 -16.01 -10.42 -8.96
C PHE A 341 -16.41 -11.62 -9.83
N SER A 342 -17.12 -11.41 -10.93
CA SER A 342 -17.56 -12.49 -11.81
C SER A 342 -16.38 -13.14 -12.55
N PHE A 343 -15.97 -14.30 -12.05
CA PHE A 343 -15.30 -15.37 -12.81
C PHE A 343 -15.59 -16.76 -12.20
#